data_AF-B9TLR3-F1
#
_entry.id   AF-B9TLR3-F1
#
_cell.length_a   1.000
_cell.length_b   1.000
_cell.length_c   1.000
_cell.angle_alpha   90.00
_cell.angle_beta   90.00
_cell.angle_gamma   90.00
#
_symmetry.space_group_name_H-M   'P 1'
#
loop_
_entity.id
_entity.type
_entity.pdbx_description
1 polymer ?
#
loop_
_entity_poly.entity_id
_entity_poly.type
_entity_poly.pdbx_seq_one_letter_code
_entity_poly.pdbx_strand_id
1 'polypeptide(L)' 'VMMKDQFANYVVQKVLETCDDQQLELILDRIKVHLNALKKYTYGKHIVARVEKLVAAG' A
#
# COMPACT_ATOMS: atom_id res chain seq x y z
N VAL A 1 -3.20 1.69 11.38
CA VAL A 1 -3.20 0.40 12.11
C VAL A 1 -3.13 -0.77 11.13
N MET A 2 -4.07 -0.92 10.19
CA MET A 2 -4.11 -2.05 9.23
C MET A 2 -2.82 -2.32 8.44
N MET A 3 -2.21 -1.30 7.85
CA MET A 3 -0.99 -1.46 7.03
C MET A 3 0.23 -1.95 7.82
N LYS A 4 0.21 -1.82 9.15
CA LYS A 4 1.32 -2.20 10.05
C LYS A 4 1.02 -3.49 10.80
N ASP A 5 -0.20 -4.00 10.69
CA ASP A 5 -0.67 -5.18 11.40
C ASP A 5 -0.24 -6.46 10.68
N GLN A 6 0.02 -7.52 11.43
CA GLN A 6 0.55 -8.78 10.91
C GLN A 6 -0.41 -9.54 9.99
N PHE A 7 -1.73 -9.31 10.10
CA PHE A 7 -2.76 -9.97 9.28
C PHE A 7 -3.51 -8.99 8.39
N ALA A 8 -3.88 -7.81 8.90
CA ALA A 8 -4.63 -6.84 8.12
C ALA A 8 -3.82 -6.23 6.97
N ASN A 9 -2.48 -6.32 6.98
CA ASN A 9 -1.66 -5.89 5.85
C ASN A 9 -2.00 -6.66 4.56
N TYR A 10 -2.37 -7.95 4.66
CA TYR A 10 -2.76 -8.74 3.49
C TYR A 10 -4.05 -8.24 2.86
N VAL A 11 -5.01 -7.77 3.67
CA VAL A 11 -6.24 -7.16 3.16
C VAL A 11 -5.91 -5.89 2.38
N VAL A 12 -5.02 -5.04 2.89
CA VAL A 12 -4.61 -3.82 2.17
C VAL A 12 -3.90 -4.16 0.86
N GLN A 13 -3.00 -5.14 0.86
CA GLN A 13 -2.37 -5.62 -0.38
C GLN A 13 -3.41 -6.11 -1.38
N LYS A 14 -4.44 -6.83 -0.91
CA LYS A 14 -5.48 -7.34 -1.79
C LYS A 14 -6.36 -6.24 -2.37
N VAL A 15 -6.70 -5.22 -1.57
CA VAL A 15 -7.41 -4.03 -2.06
C VAL A 15 -6.64 -3.36 -3.19
N LEU A 16 -5.32 -3.19 -3.04
CA LEU A 16 -4.45 -2.63 -4.09
C LEU A 16 -4.34 -3.51 -5.36
N GLU A 17 -4.79 -4.76 -5.30
CA GLU A 17 -4.85 -5.66 -6.47
C GLU A 17 -6.22 -5.67 -7.15
N THR A 18 -7.28 -5.33 -6.41
CA THR A 18 -8.66 -5.54 -6.86
C THR A 18 -9.42 -4.25 -7.16
N CYS A 19 -8.89 -3.10 -6.73
CA CYS A 19 -9.47 -1.80 -7.06
C CYS A 19 -9.41 -1.52 -8.55
N ASP A 20 -10.41 -0.79 -9.05
CA ASP A 20 -10.35 -0.16 -10.36
C ASP A 20 -9.32 0.98 -10.38
N ASP A 21 -8.98 1.47 -11.57
CA ASP A 21 -7.92 2.47 -11.74
C ASP A 21 -8.20 3.78 -10.97
N GLN A 22 -9.46 4.23 -10.91
CA GLN A 22 -9.83 5.46 -10.21
C GLN A 22 -9.72 5.32 -8.69
N GLN A 23 -10.18 4.19 -8.15
CA GLN A 23 -10.03 3.84 -6.74
C GLN A 23 -8.56 3.67 -6.38
N LEU A 24 -7.80 3.00 -7.25
CA LEU A 24 -6.38 2.74 -7.04
C LEU A 24 -5.60 4.06 -6.97
N GLU A 25 -5.83 4.98 -7.91
CA GLU A 25 -5.21 6.30 -7.91
C GLU A 25 -5.47 7.06 -6.60
N LEU A 26 -6.74 7.11 -6.17
CA LEU A 26 -7.12 7.75 -4.91
C LEU A 26 -6.43 7.13 -3.70
N ILE A 27 -6.36 5.80 -3.64
CA ILE A 27 -5.73 5.06 -2.54
C ILE A 27 -4.22 5.29 -2.56
N LEU A 28 -3.58 5.23 -3.72
CA LEU A 28 -2.14 5.44 -3.86
C LEU A 28 -1.74 6.84 -3.38
N ASP A 29 -2.49 7.87 -3.74
CA ASP A 29 -2.22 9.24 -3.29
C ASP A 29 -2.32 9.41 -1.77
N ARG A 30 -3.26 8.69 -1.13
CA ARG A 30 -3.33 8.65 0.34
C ARG A 30 -2.19 7.87 0.97
N ILE A 31 -1.68 6.82 0.33
CA ILE A 31 -0.58 6.00 0.88
C ILE A 31 0.78 6.67 0.69
N LYS A 32 1.01 7.35 -0.44
CA LYS A 32 2.28 8.00 -0.81
C LYS A 32 2.83 8.88 0.32
N VAL A 33 1.98 9.69 0.96
CA VAL A 33 2.38 10.59 2.06
C VAL A 33 2.84 9.84 3.33
N HIS A 34 2.52 8.55 3.44
CA HIS A 34 2.86 7.71 4.59
C HIS A 34 3.97 6.69 4.32
N LEU A 35 4.52 6.61 3.11
CA LEU A 35 5.51 5.59 2.74
C LEU A 35 6.75 5.60 3.65
N ASN A 36 7.28 6.78 3.96
CA ASN A 36 8.46 6.92 4.83
C ASN A 36 8.21 6.37 6.25
N ALA A 37 7.00 6.55 6.76
CA ALA A 37 6.63 5.97 8.05
C ALA A 37 6.46 4.44 7.94
N LEU A 38 5.82 3.95 6.87
CA LEU A 38 5.59 2.52 6.65
C LEU A 38 6.87 1.70 6.48
N LYS A 39 7.92 2.28 5.88
CA LYS A 39 9.26 1.65 5.75
C LYS A 39 9.85 1.21 7.09
N LYS A 40 9.47 1.85 8.20
CA LYS A 40 9.98 1.54 9.55
C LYS A 40 9.26 0.37 10.23
N TYR A 41 8.16 -0.15 9.65
CA TYR A 41 7.37 -1.22 10.25
C TYR A 41 7.58 -2.54 9.52
N THR A 42 7.75 -3.62 10.29
CA THR A 42 8.01 -4.98 9.78
C THR A 42 7.02 -5.40 8.70
N TYR A 43 5.72 -5.16 8.90
CA TYR A 43 4.68 -5.50 7.93
C TYR A 43 4.38 -4.37 6.94
N GLY A 44 4.62 -3.12 7.34
CA GLY A 44 4.39 -1.93 6.50
C GLY A 44 5.25 -1.90 5.24
N LYS A 45 6.46 -2.46 5.28
CA LYS A 45 7.36 -2.54 4.12
C LYS A 45 6.76 -3.29 2.93
N HIS A 46 5.84 -4.24 3.15
CA HIS A 46 5.19 -4.98 2.05
C HIS A 46 4.24 -4.08 1.27
N ILE A 47 3.52 -3.19 1.96
CA ILE A 47 2.68 -2.17 1.32
C ILE A 47 3.53 -1.21 0.50
N VAL A 48 4.67 -0.78 1.04
CA VAL A 48 5.60 0.11 0.35
C VAL A 48 6.09 -0.52 -0.96
N ALA A 49 6.58 -1.77 -0.90
CA ALA A 49 7.05 -2.48 -2.08
C ALA A 49 5.95 -2.63 -3.14
N ARG A 50 4.70 -2.89 -2.71
CA ARG A 50 3.56 -2.98 -3.63
C ARG A 50 3.25 -1.65 -4.31
N VAL A 51 3.22 -0.56 -3.54
CA VAL A 51 2.96 0.78 -4.06
C VAL A 51 4.06 1.23 -5.02
N GLU A 52 5.34 1.05 -4.66
CA GLU A 52 6.47 1.40 -5.53
C GLU A 52 6.40 0.63 -6.87
N LYS A 53 6.03 -0.66 -6.84
CA LYS A 53 5.83 -1.45 -8.07
C LYS A 53 4.68 -0.93 -8.93
N LEU A 54 3.55 -0.55 -8.33
CA LEU A 54 2.39 -0.03 -9.06
C LEU A 54 2.68 1.33 -9.69
N VAL A 55 3.40 2.20 -8.98
CA VAL A 55 3.81 3.52 -9.51
C VAL A 55 4.83 3.38 -10.64
N ALA A 56 5.71 2.39 -10.60
CA ALA A 56 6.68 2.16 -11.67
C ALA A 56 6.10 1.45 -12.91
N ALA A 57 4.89 0.89 -12.81
CA ALA A 57 4.23 0.16 -13.89
C ALA A 57 3.23 1.00 -14.69
N GLY A 58 2.87 2.18 -14.20
CA GLY A 58 2.11 3.21 -14.94
C GLY A 58 3.03 4.25 -15.54
#